data_AF-A0A559N527-F1
#
_entry.id   AF-A0A559N527-F1
#
_cell.length_a   1.000
_cell.length_b   1.000
_cell.length_c   1.000
_cell.angle_alpha   90.00
_cell.angle_beta   90.00
_cell.angle_gamma   90.00
#
_symmetry.space_group_name_H-M   'P 1'
#
loop_
_entity.id
_entity.type
_entity.pdbx_description
1 polymer ?
#
loop_
_entity_poly.entity_id
_entity_poly.type
_entity_poly.pdbx_seq_one_letter_code
_entity_poly.pdbx_strand_id
1 'polypeptide(L)'
;MKKILFILVLCVSFLGYSQNNDLFKKATDAYNNGKYDAAIKDYLQIIDNGKHSAELYYNLGNSYYKLNKVAPSIYYYEKALLLKPNDSEIKNNLAYAKNMTLDVINPLPVTTLKSIYNKVVGHFNFDQWAYLSVVLIILFVISYIAFKFFNYSTKKRISFVASITFLLLSITAITAAYLNYSDFKKNRPAIVFNEESLVLEEPNTRSKEVFRLHEGTKVFVLDELKQYYKIKLADGKTGWISSEEIKEIK
;
A
#
# COMPACT_ATOMS: atom_id res chain seq x y z
N MET A 1 -34.59 6.38 -22.96
CA MET A 1 -33.22 6.35 -23.52
C MET A 1 -32.49 7.68 -23.38
N LYS A 2 -33.03 8.81 -23.90
CA LYS A 2 -32.38 10.13 -23.80
C LYS A 2 -32.01 10.60 -22.37
N LYS A 3 -32.85 10.32 -21.36
CA LYS A 3 -32.58 10.68 -19.96
C LYS A 3 -31.47 9.85 -19.28
N ILE A 4 -31.29 8.58 -19.69
CA ILE A 4 -30.22 7.71 -19.19
C ILE A 4 -28.88 8.10 -19.81
N LEU A 5 -28.90 8.45 -21.11
CA LEU A 5 -27.74 8.97 -21.83
C LEU A 5 -27.24 10.28 -21.18
N PHE A 6 -28.16 11.15 -20.74
CA PHE A 6 -27.82 12.42 -20.09
C PHE A 6 -27.09 12.23 -18.76
N ILE A 7 -27.50 11.26 -17.93
CA ILE A 7 -26.85 10.95 -16.64
C ILE A 7 -25.46 10.33 -16.87
N LEU A 8 -25.32 9.44 -17.86
CA LEU A 8 -24.03 8.86 -18.24
C LEU A 8 -23.04 9.92 -18.74
N VAL A 9 -23.50 10.88 -19.54
CA VAL A 9 -22.67 11.99 -20.03
C VAL A 9 -22.19 12.87 -18.88
N LEU A 10 -23.06 13.20 -17.92
CA LEU A 10 -22.71 14.01 -16.74
C LEU A 10 -21.66 13.35 -15.83
N CYS A 11 -21.65 12.02 -15.73
CA CYS A 11 -20.64 11.29 -14.95
C CYS A 11 -19.26 11.21 -15.63
N VAL A 12 -19.20 11.30 -16.98
CA VAL A 12 -17.95 11.21 -17.74
C VAL A 12 -17.22 12.57 -17.82
N SER A 13 -17.94 13.68 -17.67
CA SER A 13 -17.41 15.05 -17.73
C SER A 13 -16.37 15.40 -16.65
N PHE A 14 -16.19 14.57 -15.62
CA PHE A 14 -15.23 14.78 -14.54
C PHE A 14 -13.89 14.04 -14.72
N LEU A 15 -13.65 13.41 -15.86
CA LEU A 15 -12.33 12.85 -16.19
C LEU A 15 -11.37 13.98 -16.60
N GLY A 16 -10.96 14.79 -15.63
CA GLY A 16 -9.85 15.72 -15.78
C GLY A 16 -8.55 14.94 -15.92
N TYR A 17 -7.98 14.90 -17.13
CA TYR A 17 -6.61 14.46 -17.34
C TYR A 17 -5.66 15.53 -16.80
N SER A 18 -4.87 15.21 -15.77
CA SER A 18 -3.73 16.04 -15.41
C SER A 18 -2.55 15.74 -16.32
N GLN A 19 -2.01 16.80 -16.92
CA GLN A 19 -1.00 16.83 -17.97
C GLN A 19 0.41 17.04 -17.39
N ASN A 20 1.38 16.27 -17.93
CA ASN A 20 2.84 16.43 -17.84
C ASN A 20 3.49 16.69 -16.47
N ASN A 21 4.20 15.68 -15.95
CA ASN A 21 5.13 15.86 -14.83
C ASN A 21 6.57 15.89 -15.36
N ASP A 22 6.98 17.01 -15.99
CA ASP A 22 8.32 17.15 -16.61
C ASP A 22 9.46 16.79 -15.64
N LEU A 23 9.28 17.05 -14.34
CA LEU A 23 10.22 16.66 -13.29
C LEU A 23 10.35 15.13 -13.15
N PHE A 24 9.24 14.38 -13.29
CA PHE A 24 9.27 12.92 -13.27
C PHE A 24 10.02 12.37 -14.48
N LYS A 25 9.80 12.96 -15.67
CA LYS A 25 10.53 12.58 -16.87
C LYS A 25 12.02 12.87 -16.72
N LYS A 26 12.40 14.06 -16.24
CA LYS A 26 13.79 14.42 -15.94
C LYS A 26 14.45 13.45 -14.96
N ALA A 27 13.77 13.09 -13.87
CA ALA A 27 14.27 12.12 -12.91
C ALA A 27 14.46 10.73 -13.52
N THR A 28 13.52 10.30 -14.37
CA THR A 28 13.58 9.04 -15.12
C THR A 28 14.74 9.04 -16.11
N ASP A 29 14.94 10.14 -16.83
CA ASP A 29 16.07 10.30 -17.75
C ASP A 29 17.40 10.29 -16.99
N ALA A 30 17.50 10.93 -15.83
CA ALA A 30 18.67 10.86 -14.97
C ALA A 30 18.96 9.41 -14.53
N TYR A 31 17.94 8.66 -14.11
CA TYR A 31 18.05 7.25 -13.76
C TYR A 31 18.55 6.40 -14.93
N ASN A 32 17.96 6.56 -16.12
CA ASN A 32 18.33 5.82 -17.34
C ASN A 32 19.77 6.11 -17.78
N ASN A 33 20.28 7.31 -17.48
CA ASN A 33 21.67 7.70 -17.73
C ASN A 33 22.64 7.29 -16.60
N GLY A 34 22.20 6.49 -15.63
CA GLY A 34 23.02 6.03 -14.50
C GLY A 34 23.29 7.09 -13.43
N LYS A 35 22.66 8.26 -13.51
CA LYS A 35 22.83 9.37 -12.56
C LYS A 35 21.85 9.21 -11.39
N TYR A 36 22.05 8.17 -10.60
CA TYR A 36 21.09 7.74 -9.56
C TYR A 36 20.88 8.77 -8.45
N ASP A 37 21.93 9.43 -7.95
CA ASP A 37 21.78 10.50 -6.95
C ASP A 37 20.96 11.68 -7.46
N ALA A 38 21.16 12.07 -8.73
CA ALA A 38 20.38 13.13 -9.37
C ALA A 38 18.91 12.72 -9.53
N ALA A 39 18.67 11.47 -9.94
CA ALA A 39 17.32 10.91 -10.04
C ALA A 39 16.61 10.91 -8.68
N ILE A 40 17.29 10.46 -7.62
CA ILE A 40 16.76 10.48 -6.25
C ILE A 40 16.38 11.89 -5.83
N LYS A 41 17.26 12.88 -6.04
CA LYS A 41 16.98 14.28 -5.71
C LYS A 41 15.72 14.79 -6.41
N ASP A 42 15.62 14.58 -7.72
CA ASP A 42 14.46 15.04 -8.50
C ASP A 42 13.17 14.28 -8.10
N TYR A 43 13.25 12.97 -7.81
CA TYR A 43 12.11 12.19 -7.31
C TYR A 43 11.66 12.62 -5.90
N LEU A 44 12.58 12.87 -4.98
CA LEU A 44 12.25 13.38 -3.64
C LEU A 44 11.57 14.75 -3.73
N GLN A 45 12.01 15.61 -4.66
CA GLN A 45 11.33 16.89 -4.90
C GLN A 45 9.86 16.70 -5.35
N ILE A 46 9.54 15.62 -6.09
CA ILE A 46 8.15 15.30 -6.45
C ILE A 46 7.34 14.92 -5.19
N ILE A 47 7.93 14.16 -4.28
CA ILE A 47 7.33 13.80 -2.99
C ILE A 47 7.10 15.05 -2.14
N ASP A 48 8.08 15.95 -2.06
CA ASP A 48 8.00 17.19 -1.29
C ASP A 48 6.90 18.13 -1.81
N ASN A 49 6.59 18.03 -3.11
CA ASN A 49 5.45 18.71 -3.73
C ASN A 49 4.09 18.01 -3.48
N GLY A 50 4.03 17.02 -2.60
CA GLY A 50 2.83 16.28 -2.23
C GLY A 50 2.32 15.30 -3.30
N LYS A 51 3.13 15.01 -4.33
CA LYS A 51 2.75 14.07 -5.39
C LYS A 51 3.29 12.69 -5.04
N HIS A 52 2.39 11.71 -4.95
CA HIS A 52 2.70 10.33 -4.62
C HIS A 52 2.14 9.40 -5.69
N SER A 53 2.93 8.40 -6.11
CA SER A 53 2.50 7.36 -7.05
C SER A 53 3.32 6.10 -6.86
N ALA A 54 2.79 4.97 -7.31
CA ALA A 54 3.51 3.69 -7.22
C ALA A 54 4.80 3.74 -8.05
N GLU A 55 4.73 4.35 -9.24
CA GLU A 55 5.84 4.51 -10.17
C GLU A 55 6.96 5.38 -9.59
N LEU A 56 6.61 6.47 -8.90
CA LEU A 56 7.58 7.33 -8.22
C LEU A 56 8.33 6.57 -7.13
N TYR A 57 7.61 5.86 -6.27
CA TYR A 57 8.22 5.07 -5.20
C TYR A 57 9.02 3.89 -5.76
N TYR A 58 8.52 3.22 -6.78
CA TYR A 58 9.24 2.15 -7.46
C TYR A 58 10.58 2.64 -8.05
N ASN A 59 10.58 3.80 -8.72
CA ASN A 59 11.80 4.37 -9.30
C ASN A 59 12.79 4.88 -8.24
N LEU A 60 12.30 5.41 -7.11
CA LEU A 60 13.16 5.70 -5.94
C LEU A 60 13.79 4.41 -5.40
N GLY A 61 12.98 3.36 -5.21
CA GLY A 61 13.45 2.04 -4.78
C GLY A 61 14.55 1.49 -5.68
N ASN A 62 14.35 1.57 -7.00
CA ASN A 62 15.33 1.20 -8.03
C ASN A 62 16.61 2.06 -7.94
N SER A 63 16.47 3.37 -7.77
CA SER A 63 17.63 4.28 -7.70
C SER A 63 18.49 3.99 -6.46
N TYR A 64 17.86 3.79 -5.30
CA TYR A 64 18.57 3.39 -4.08
C TYR A 64 19.16 1.99 -4.18
N TYR A 65 18.46 1.05 -4.82
CA TYR A 65 18.98 -0.30 -5.07
C TYR A 65 20.28 -0.25 -5.88
N LYS A 66 20.32 0.56 -6.95
CA LYS A 66 21.51 0.74 -7.79
C LYS A 66 22.70 1.37 -7.06
N LEU A 67 22.45 2.08 -5.97
CA LEU A 67 23.48 2.65 -5.09
C LEU A 67 23.81 1.74 -3.89
N ASN A 68 23.31 0.51 -3.86
CA ASN A 68 23.44 -0.43 -2.74
C ASN A 68 22.95 0.13 -1.40
N LYS A 69 21.94 1.01 -1.42
CA LYS A 69 21.31 1.55 -0.20
C LYS A 69 20.10 0.70 0.14
N VAL A 70 20.30 -0.32 0.99
CA VAL A 70 19.34 -1.41 1.23
C VAL A 70 18.07 -0.90 1.91
N ALA A 71 18.19 -0.20 3.03
CA ALA A 71 17.03 0.32 3.76
C ALA A 71 16.11 1.23 2.92
N PRO A 72 16.59 2.31 2.28
CA PRO A 72 15.72 3.17 1.49
C PRO A 72 15.16 2.46 0.25
N SER A 73 15.89 1.51 -0.34
CA SER A 73 15.37 0.72 -1.46
C SER A 73 14.14 -0.08 -1.05
N ILE A 74 14.25 -0.87 0.02
CA ILE A 74 13.14 -1.66 0.58
C ILE A 74 11.99 -0.75 1.00
N TYR A 75 12.29 0.36 1.68
CA TYR A 75 11.31 1.33 2.13
C TYR A 75 10.43 1.84 0.98
N TYR A 76 11.03 2.31 -0.10
CA TYR A 76 10.26 2.85 -1.23
C TYR A 76 9.54 1.76 -2.04
N TYR A 77 10.10 0.56 -2.19
CA TYR A 77 9.35 -0.55 -2.79
C TYR A 77 8.12 -0.96 -1.96
N GLU A 78 8.25 -1.01 -0.63
CA GLU A 78 7.12 -1.29 0.25
C GLU A 78 6.04 -0.19 0.13
N LYS A 79 6.43 1.09 0.04
CA LYS A 79 5.49 2.18 -0.27
C LYS A 79 4.81 2.02 -1.63
N ALA A 80 5.54 1.56 -2.65
CA ALA A 80 4.98 1.31 -3.96
C ALA A 80 3.94 0.17 -3.92
N LEU A 81 4.17 -0.89 -3.13
CA LEU A 81 3.21 -1.98 -2.92
C LEU A 81 1.94 -1.56 -2.18
N LEU A 82 1.98 -0.53 -1.33
CA LEU A 82 0.75 0.00 -0.73
C LEU A 82 -0.21 0.54 -1.81
N LEU A 83 0.33 1.12 -2.87
CA LEU A 83 -0.45 1.70 -3.97
C LEU A 83 -0.80 0.65 -5.03
N LYS A 84 0.09 -0.31 -5.29
CA LYS A 84 -0.13 -1.41 -6.24
C LYS A 84 0.23 -2.77 -5.60
N PRO A 85 -0.65 -3.36 -4.78
CA PRO A 85 -0.36 -4.57 -4.02
C PRO A 85 -0.13 -5.83 -4.87
N ASN A 86 -0.51 -5.80 -6.16
CA ASN A 86 -0.39 -6.93 -7.08
C ASN A 86 0.64 -6.73 -8.19
N ASP A 87 1.41 -5.64 -8.16
CA ASP A 87 2.42 -5.39 -9.19
C ASP A 87 3.58 -6.39 -9.06
N SER A 88 3.75 -7.23 -10.08
CA SER A 88 4.78 -8.28 -10.09
C SER A 88 6.19 -7.70 -10.16
N GLU A 89 6.38 -6.57 -10.83
CA GLU A 89 7.69 -5.95 -11.00
C GLU A 89 8.16 -5.38 -9.66
N ILE A 90 7.28 -4.67 -8.95
CA ILE A 90 7.57 -4.16 -7.60
C ILE A 90 7.87 -5.32 -6.64
N LYS A 91 7.08 -6.40 -6.66
CA LYS A 91 7.31 -7.58 -5.80
C LYS A 91 8.66 -8.24 -6.06
N ASN A 92 9.04 -8.40 -7.32
CA ASN A 92 10.30 -9.02 -7.69
C ASN A 92 11.49 -8.16 -7.26
N ASN A 93 11.44 -6.85 -7.49
CA ASN A 93 12.54 -5.96 -7.09
C ASN A 93 12.64 -5.79 -5.57
N LEU A 94 11.50 -5.77 -4.87
CA LEU A 94 11.50 -5.83 -3.41
C LEU A 94 12.15 -7.13 -2.91
N ALA A 95 11.91 -8.27 -3.57
CA ALA A 95 12.55 -9.53 -3.20
C ALA A 95 14.08 -9.46 -3.42
N TYR A 96 14.54 -8.86 -4.53
CA TYR A 96 15.97 -8.63 -4.74
C TYR A 96 16.59 -7.72 -3.67
N ALA A 97 15.92 -6.63 -3.31
CA ALA A 97 16.37 -5.74 -2.24
C ALA A 97 16.40 -6.44 -0.88
N LYS A 98 15.39 -7.26 -0.57
CA LYS A 98 15.35 -8.09 0.65
C LYS A 98 16.46 -9.14 0.71
N ASN A 99 16.91 -9.67 -0.42
CA ASN A 99 18.05 -10.59 -0.44
C ASN A 99 19.38 -9.91 -0.09
N MET A 100 19.44 -8.57 -0.06
CA MET A 100 20.61 -7.82 0.40
C MET A 100 20.63 -7.59 1.92
N THR A 101 19.55 -7.93 2.65
CA THR A 101 19.51 -7.76 4.11
C THR A 101 20.28 -8.88 4.81
N LEU A 102 20.92 -8.54 5.93
CA LEU A 102 21.64 -9.53 6.75
C LEU A 102 20.70 -10.38 7.62
N ASP A 103 19.56 -9.82 8.04
CA ASP A 103 18.64 -10.48 8.96
C ASP A 103 17.70 -11.44 8.23
N VAL A 104 17.75 -12.72 8.58
CA VAL A 104 16.80 -13.72 8.09
C VAL A 104 15.69 -13.92 9.13
N ILE A 105 14.56 -13.24 8.92
CA ILE A 105 13.40 -13.32 9.82
C ILE A 105 12.31 -14.19 9.19
N ASN A 106 12.10 -15.37 9.77
CA ASN A 106 11.03 -16.26 9.35
C ASN A 106 9.70 -15.84 9.99
N PRO A 107 8.66 -15.52 9.20
CA PRO A 107 7.37 -15.14 9.76
C PRO A 107 6.73 -16.32 10.50
N LEU A 108 6.02 -16.02 11.59
CA LEU A 108 5.23 -17.02 12.30
C LEU A 108 4.21 -17.68 11.35
N PRO A 109 4.00 -19.01 11.47
CA PRO A 109 2.97 -19.68 10.69
C PRO A 109 1.61 -19.08 11.05
N VAL A 110 0.87 -18.65 10.02
CA VAL A 110 -0.49 -18.13 10.18
C VAL A 110 -1.50 -19.25 9.95
N THR A 111 -2.65 -19.16 10.62
CA THR A 111 -3.74 -20.12 10.43
C THR A 111 -4.29 -20.05 9.00
N THR A 112 -4.87 -21.14 8.50
CA THR A 112 -5.49 -21.20 7.15
C THR A 112 -6.54 -20.11 6.97
N LEU A 113 -7.34 -19.83 8.00
CA LEU A 113 -8.33 -18.76 7.99
C LEU A 113 -7.68 -17.37 7.84
N LYS A 114 -6.60 -17.09 8.58
CA LYS A 114 -5.88 -15.82 8.46
C LYS A 114 -5.21 -15.68 7.09
N SER A 115 -4.70 -16.77 6.51
CA SER A 115 -4.15 -16.78 5.15
C SER A 115 -5.21 -16.43 4.10
N ILE A 116 -6.40 -17.04 4.16
CA ILE A 116 -7.52 -16.70 3.27
C ILE A 116 -7.93 -15.24 3.46
N TYR A 117 -8.07 -14.80 4.71
CA TYR A 117 -8.36 -13.40 5.04
C TYR A 117 -7.34 -12.44 4.39
N ASN A 118 -6.04 -12.69 4.57
CA ASN A 118 -4.99 -11.83 4.03
C ASN A 118 -5.02 -11.82 2.49
N LYS A 119 -5.30 -12.97 1.85
CA LYS A 119 -5.41 -13.06 0.39
C LYS A 119 -6.60 -12.29 -0.15
N VAL A 120 -7.77 -12.39 0.49
CA VAL A 120 -8.99 -11.71 0.04
C VAL A 120 -8.91 -10.22 0.34
N VAL A 121 -8.71 -9.84 1.60
CA VAL A 121 -8.71 -8.43 2.03
C VAL A 121 -7.50 -7.69 1.49
N GLY A 122 -6.34 -8.35 1.37
CA GLY A 122 -5.11 -7.78 0.83
C GLY A 122 -4.99 -7.83 -0.70
N HIS A 123 -6.00 -8.36 -1.41
CA HIS A 123 -5.96 -8.38 -2.87
C HIS A 123 -6.00 -6.95 -3.45
N PHE A 124 -6.82 -6.09 -2.85
CA PHE A 124 -6.87 -4.66 -3.19
C PHE A 124 -6.45 -3.84 -1.98
N ASN A 125 -5.92 -2.64 -2.23
CA ASN A 125 -5.75 -1.67 -1.16
C ASN A 125 -7.10 -1.06 -0.75
N PHE A 126 -7.15 -0.34 0.37
CA PHE A 126 -8.39 0.21 0.89
C PHE A 126 -9.07 1.20 -0.08
N ASP A 127 -8.30 1.99 -0.84
CA ASP A 127 -8.84 2.92 -1.86
C ASP A 127 -9.48 2.17 -3.02
N GLN A 128 -8.85 1.12 -3.53
CA GLN A 128 -9.37 0.27 -4.59
C GLN A 128 -10.66 -0.44 -4.15
N TRP A 129 -10.72 -0.94 -2.92
CA TRP A 129 -11.96 -1.47 -2.34
C TRP A 129 -13.05 -0.40 -2.24
N ALA A 130 -12.69 0.83 -1.85
CA ALA A 130 -13.63 1.95 -1.78
C ALA A 130 -14.17 2.31 -3.17
N TYR A 131 -13.31 2.46 -4.19
CA TYR A 131 -13.74 2.72 -5.57
C TYR A 131 -14.64 1.61 -6.11
N LEU A 132 -14.30 0.35 -5.85
CA LEU A 132 -15.13 -0.79 -6.23
C LEU A 132 -16.52 -0.69 -5.57
N SER A 133 -16.59 -0.35 -4.29
CA SER A 133 -17.88 -0.20 -3.60
C SER A 133 -18.74 0.91 -4.20
N VAL A 134 -18.16 2.05 -4.57
CA VAL A 134 -18.85 3.16 -5.23
C VAL A 134 -19.39 2.72 -6.60
N VAL A 135 -18.57 2.05 -7.41
CA VAL A 135 -18.99 1.51 -8.71
C VAL A 135 -20.15 0.51 -8.54
N LEU A 136 -20.07 -0.39 -7.56
CA LEU A 136 -21.13 -1.36 -7.27
C LEU A 136 -22.44 -0.69 -6.82
N ILE A 137 -22.37 0.39 -6.04
CA ILE A 137 -23.55 1.17 -5.65
C ILE A 137 -24.19 1.85 -6.88
N ILE A 138 -23.39 2.40 -7.78
CA ILE A 138 -23.90 2.99 -9.03
C ILE A 138 -24.60 1.92 -9.88
N LEU A 139 -23.99 0.73 -10.02
CA LEU A 139 -24.58 -0.40 -10.73
C LEU A 139 -25.87 -0.92 -10.07
N PHE A 140 -25.93 -0.91 -8.75
CA PHE A 140 -27.15 -1.19 -7.98
C PHE A 140 -28.26 -0.21 -8.36
N VAL A 141 -27.99 1.10 -8.30
CA VAL A 141 -28.98 2.15 -8.61
C VAL A 141 -29.46 2.03 -10.06
N ILE A 142 -28.56 1.84 -11.02
CA ILE A 142 -28.90 1.66 -12.44
C ILE A 142 -29.79 0.42 -12.62
N SER A 143 -29.44 -0.70 -11.99
CA SER A 143 -30.20 -1.96 -12.08
C SER A 143 -31.58 -1.84 -11.43
N TYR A 144 -31.68 -1.12 -10.31
CA TYR A 144 -32.95 -0.85 -9.63
C TYR A 144 -33.87 0.06 -10.46
N ILE A 145 -33.31 1.09 -11.09
CA ILE A 145 -34.04 1.95 -12.04
C ILE A 145 -34.51 1.11 -13.24
N ALA A 146 -33.64 0.27 -13.82
CA ALA A 146 -34.00 -0.59 -14.94
C ALA A 146 -35.16 -1.56 -14.60
N PHE A 147 -35.16 -2.12 -13.38
CA PHE A 147 -36.27 -2.93 -12.87
C PHE A 147 -37.62 -2.19 -12.91
N LYS A 148 -37.63 -0.88 -12.59
CA LYS A 148 -38.85 -0.06 -12.64
C LYS A 148 -39.34 0.21 -14.06
N PHE A 149 -38.44 0.32 -15.04
CA PHE A 149 -38.77 0.70 -16.42
C PHE A 149 -39.01 -0.46 -17.38
N PHE A 150 -38.54 -1.67 -17.09
CA PHE A 150 -38.76 -2.82 -17.97
C PHE A 150 -40.18 -3.35 -17.88
N ASN A 151 -40.84 -3.59 -19.02
CA ASN A 151 -42.23 -4.06 -19.06
C ASN A 151 -42.34 -5.60 -19.04
N TYR A 152 -41.32 -6.31 -19.51
CA TYR A 152 -41.33 -7.78 -19.57
C TYR A 152 -40.88 -8.41 -18.25
N SER A 153 -41.61 -9.45 -17.81
CA SER A 153 -41.38 -10.16 -16.54
C SER A 153 -39.94 -10.66 -16.38
N THR A 154 -39.37 -11.28 -17.42
CA THR A 154 -38.00 -11.83 -17.37
C THR A 154 -36.94 -10.73 -17.16
N LYS A 155 -37.03 -9.61 -17.88
CA LYS A 155 -36.08 -8.50 -17.73
C LYS A 155 -36.19 -7.84 -16.35
N LYS A 156 -37.41 -7.69 -15.82
CA LYS A 156 -37.62 -7.22 -14.44
C LYS A 156 -36.93 -8.13 -13.42
N ARG A 157 -37.15 -9.45 -13.52
CA ARG A 157 -36.54 -10.42 -12.58
C ARG A 157 -35.02 -10.34 -12.60
N ILE A 158 -34.41 -10.30 -13.79
CA ILE A 158 -32.95 -10.18 -13.94
C ILE A 158 -32.45 -8.88 -13.31
N SER A 159 -33.05 -7.73 -13.62
CA SER A 159 -32.65 -6.44 -13.05
C SER A 159 -32.80 -6.38 -11.54
N PHE A 160 -33.86 -6.98 -10.99
CA PHE A 160 -34.07 -7.05 -9.56
C PHE A 160 -33.00 -7.90 -8.88
N VAL A 161 -32.74 -9.11 -9.38
CA VAL A 161 -31.69 -10.01 -8.86
C VAL A 161 -30.32 -9.33 -8.94
N ALA A 162 -29.99 -8.73 -10.09
CA ALA A 162 -28.73 -7.99 -10.27
C ALA A 162 -28.58 -6.85 -9.26
N SER A 163 -29.66 -6.09 -8.98
CA SER A 163 -29.62 -5.03 -7.98
C SER A 163 -29.27 -5.56 -6.59
N ILE A 164 -29.91 -6.65 -6.14
CA ILE A 164 -29.62 -7.26 -4.84
C ILE A 164 -28.18 -7.79 -4.81
N THR A 165 -27.71 -8.43 -5.88
CA THR A 165 -26.33 -8.91 -5.97
C THR A 165 -25.32 -7.76 -5.85
N PHE A 166 -25.50 -6.66 -6.59
CA PHE A 166 -24.61 -5.51 -6.50
C PHE A 166 -24.63 -4.85 -5.12
N LEU A 167 -25.80 -4.79 -4.48
CA LEU A 167 -25.90 -4.29 -3.11
C LEU A 167 -25.11 -5.16 -2.12
N LEU A 168 -25.29 -6.48 -2.16
CA LEU A 168 -24.54 -7.41 -1.31
C LEU A 168 -23.03 -7.31 -1.56
N LEU A 169 -22.60 -7.27 -2.82
CA LEU A 169 -21.19 -7.09 -3.16
C LEU A 169 -20.64 -5.74 -2.66
N SER A 170 -21.41 -4.66 -2.73
CA SER A 170 -20.98 -3.36 -2.22
C SER A 170 -20.72 -3.38 -0.71
N ILE A 171 -21.57 -4.06 0.06
CA ILE A 171 -21.41 -4.22 1.52
C ILE A 171 -20.13 -5.01 1.82
N THR A 172 -19.87 -6.08 1.07
CA THR A 172 -18.61 -6.85 1.24
C THR A 172 -17.38 -6.02 0.90
N ALA A 173 -17.43 -5.19 -0.16
CA ALA A 173 -16.33 -4.31 -0.55
C ALA A 173 -16.07 -3.22 0.50
N ILE A 174 -17.11 -2.60 1.07
CA ILE A 174 -16.99 -1.62 2.17
C ILE A 174 -16.37 -2.27 3.40
N THR A 175 -16.82 -3.49 3.74
CA THR A 175 -16.30 -4.23 4.88
C THR A 175 -14.82 -4.56 4.67
N ALA A 176 -14.44 -5.02 3.48
CA ALA A 176 -13.05 -5.28 3.12
C ALA A 176 -12.18 -4.01 3.16
N ALA A 177 -12.69 -2.87 2.67
CA ALA A 177 -12.00 -1.58 2.76
C ALA A 177 -11.71 -1.19 4.22
N TYR A 178 -12.73 -1.29 5.08
CA TYR A 178 -12.60 -0.97 6.50
C TYR A 178 -11.61 -1.89 7.22
N LEU A 179 -11.68 -3.20 6.96
CA LEU A 179 -10.76 -4.18 7.54
C LEU A 179 -9.32 -3.94 7.09
N ASN A 180 -9.11 -3.70 5.79
CA ASN A 180 -7.79 -3.38 5.22
C ASN A 180 -7.20 -2.11 5.84
N TYR A 181 -8.01 -1.04 5.95
CA TYR A 181 -7.60 0.21 6.58
C TYR A 181 -7.30 0.05 8.07
N SER A 182 -8.11 -0.73 8.79
CA SER A 182 -7.90 -1.04 10.21
C SER A 182 -6.58 -1.80 10.42
N ASP A 183 -6.30 -2.80 9.59
CA ASP A 183 -5.04 -3.54 9.62
C ASP A 183 -3.84 -2.64 9.29
N PHE A 184 -3.97 -1.74 8.31
CA PHE A 184 -2.93 -0.77 7.96
C PHE A 184 -2.60 0.15 9.14
N LYS A 185 -3.63 0.73 9.77
CA LYS A 185 -3.47 1.63 10.92
C LYS A 185 -2.90 0.92 12.14
N LYS A 186 -3.28 -0.35 12.36
CA LYS A 186 -2.84 -1.15 13.51
C LYS A 186 -1.39 -1.62 13.37
N ASN A 187 -0.99 -2.07 12.19
CA ASN A 187 0.28 -2.76 12.02
C ASN A 187 1.49 -1.83 11.93
N ARG A 188 1.30 -0.52 11.64
CA ARG A 188 2.35 0.52 11.56
C ARG A 188 3.71 -0.04 11.11
N PRO A 189 3.80 -0.57 9.88
CA PRO A 189 5.02 -1.19 9.40
C PRO A 189 6.13 -0.14 9.26
N ALA A 190 7.35 -0.49 9.62
CA ALA A 190 8.53 0.37 9.55
C ALA A 190 9.74 -0.41 9.05
N ILE A 191 10.73 0.30 8.50
CA ILE A 191 12.01 -0.24 8.05
C ILE A 191 13.12 0.35 8.92
N VAL A 192 14.08 -0.48 9.34
CA VAL A 192 15.30 -0.05 10.02
C VAL A 192 16.26 0.59 9.01
N PHE A 193 16.78 1.78 9.32
CA PHE A 193 17.63 2.58 8.43
C PHE A 193 19.11 2.62 8.84
N ASN A 194 19.43 2.33 10.10
CA ASN A 194 20.81 2.25 10.55
C ASN A 194 21.43 0.91 10.16
N GLU A 195 22.74 0.90 9.89
CA GLU A 195 23.50 -0.30 9.55
C GLU A 195 23.36 -1.39 10.63
N GLU A 196 23.43 -0.97 11.89
CA GLU A 196 23.19 -1.80 13.06
C GLU A 196 22.39 -1.01 14.10
N SER A 197 21.33 -1.63 14.60
CA SER A 197 20.38 -1.08 15.57
C SER A 197 20.26 -2.00 16.77
N LEU A 198 20.41 -1.44 17.97
CA LEU A 198 20.28 -2.16 19.22
C LEU A 198 18.81 -2.25 19.64
N VAL A 199 18.32 -3.46 19.87
CA VAL A 199 16.98 -3.67 20.41
C VAL A 199 17.07 -3.98 21.91
N LEU A 200 16.42 -3.14 22.70
CA LEU A 200 16.48 -3.13 24.16
C LEU A 200 15.24 -3.75 24.78
N GLU A 201 15.36 -4.28 26.00
CA GLU A 201 14.24 -4.85 26.74
C GLU A 201 13.28 -3.76 27.24
N GLU A 202 13.83 -2.61 27.61
CA GLU A 202 13.11 -1.44 28.11
C GLU A 202 13.54 -0.16 27.34
N PRO A 203 12.70 0.89 27.31
CA PRO A 203 12.97 2.13 26.57
C PRO A 203 13.94 3.05 27.34
N ASN A 204 15.13 2.54 27.66
CA ASN A 204 16.18 3.31 28.32
C ASN A 204 17.58 2.79 27.93
N THR A 205 18.56 3.69 27.90
CA THR A 205 19.94 3.40 27.45
C THR A 205 20.74 2.45 28.36
N ARG A 206 20.23 2.14 29.55
CA ARG A 206 20.86 1.24 30.51
C ARG A 206 20.26 -0.17 30.48
N SER A 207 19.23 -0.37 29.68
CA SER A 207 18.51 -1.62 29.57
C SER A 207 19.38 -2.67 28.88
N LYS A 208 19.07 -3.93 29.15
CA LYS A 208 19.75 -5.06 28.53
C LYS A 208 19.39 -5.14 27.05
N GLU A 209 20.39 -5.40 26.23
CA GLU A 209 20.22 -5.72 24.82
C GLU A 209 19.56 -7.11 24.67
N VAL A 210 18.51 -7.18 23.87
CA VAL A 210 17.78 -8.43 23.56
C VAL A 210 18.33 -9.06 22.29
N PHE A 211 18.48 -8.27 21.23
CA PHE A 211 19.06 -8.67 19.93
C PHE A 211 19.41 -7.42 19.11
N ARG A 212 20.04 -7.63 17.96
CA ARG A 212 20.43 -6.59 17.00
C ARG A 212 19.67 -6.75 15.70
N LEU A 213 19.39 -5.63 15.06
CA LEU A 213 18.79 -5.56 13.73
C LEU A 213 19.69 -4.76 12.79
N HIS A 214 19.62 -5.08 11.51
CA HIS A 214 20.38 -4.39 10.48
C HIS A 214 19.45 -3.62 9.53
N GLU A 215 20.06 -2.76 8.72
CA GLU A 215 19.33 -1.94 7.76
C GLU A 215 18.44 -2.79 6.82
N GLY A 216 17.28 -2.26 6.46
CA GLY A 216 16.33 -2.94 5.58
C GLY A 216 15.39 -3.93 6.27
N THR A 217 15.64 -4.24 7.55
CA THR A 217 14.75 -5.13 8.31
C THR A 217 13.39 -4.49 8.54
N LYS A 218 12.34 -5.23 8.18
CA LYS A 218 10.94 -4.81 8.36
C LYS A 218 10.43 -5.18 9.75
N VAL A 219 9.91 -4.18 10.45
CA VAL A 219 9.37 -4.29 11.80
C VAL A 219 7.96 -3.69 11.87
N PHE A 220 7.20 -4.03 12.91
CA PHE A 220 5.87 -3.48 13.16
C PHE A 220 5.88 -2.68 14.46
N VAL A 221 5.54 -1.39 14.41
CA VAL A 221 5.50 -0.53 15.59
C VAL A 221 4.24 -0.80 16.40
N LEU A 222 4.41 -1.22 17.65
CA LEU A 222 3.32 -1.52 18.59
C LEU A 222 2.97 -0.34 19.48
N ASP A 223 3.99 0.38 19.97
CA ASP A 223 3.83 1.46 20.94
C ASP A 223 4.96 2.49 20.80
N GLU A 224 4.73 3.68 21.36
CA GLU A 224 5.62 4.83 21.27
C GLU A 224 5.82 5.44 22.66
N LEU A 225 7.07 5.51 23.10
CA LEU A 225 7.42 6.13 24.38
C LEU A 225 8.64 7.03 24.22
N LYS A 226 8.41 8.34 24.29
CA LYS A 226 9.43 9.39 24.13
C LYS A 226 10.18 9.24 22.78
N GLN A 227 11.43 8.78 22.82
CA GLN A 227 12.31 8.58 21.66
C GLN A 227 12.47 7.09 21.30
N TYR A 228 11.61 6.22 21.82
CA TYR A 228 11.68 4.79 21.57
C TYR A 228 10.36 4.27 21.01
N TYR A 229 10.48 3.37 20.03
CA TYR A 229 9.37 2.58 19.53
C TYR A 229 9.46 1.16 20.06
N LYS A 230 8.35 0.65 20.60
CA LYS A 230 8.20 -0.77 20.84
C LYS A 230 7.88 -1.44 19.52
N ILE A 231 8.74 -2.35 19.09
CA ILE A 231 8.62 -3.04 17.81
C ILE A 231 8.31 -4.52 18.00
N LYS A 232 7.73 -5.11 16.96
CA LYS A 232 7.52 -6.54 16.80
C LYS A 232 8.08 -7.02 15.46
N LEU A 233 8.81 -8.11 15.49
CA LEU A 233 9.29 -8.80 14.30
C LEU A 233 8.26 -9.80 13.77
N ALA A 234 8.45 -10.25 12.53
CA ALA A 234 7.58 -11.24 11.90
C ALA A 234 7.61 -12.62 12.61
N ASP A 235 8.73 -12.95 13.28
CA ASP A 235 8.89 -14.15 14.10
C ASP A 235 8.23 -14.02 15.50
N GLY A 236 7.68 -12.85 15.82
CA GLY A 236 6.99 -12.57 17.07
C GLY A 236 7.84 -11.95 18.17
N LYS A 237 9.17 -11.85 18.01
CA LYS A 237 10.03 -11.18 19.00
C LYS A 237 9.67 -9.71 19.12
N THR A 238 9.86 -9.16 20.32
CA THR A 238 9.57 -7.76 20.62
C THR A 238 10.71 -7.11 21.38
N GLY A 239 10.84 -5.80 21.25
CA GLY A 239 11.74 -4.98 22.04
C GLY A 239 11.60 -3.51 21.68
N TRP A 240 12.47 -2.67 22.24
CA TRP A 240 12.47 -1.23 22.03
C TRP A 240 13.66 -0.82 21.16
N ILE A 241 13.40 0.03 20.18
CA ILE A 241 14.40 0.60 19.28
C ILE A 241 14.27 2.13 19.29
N SER A 242 15.38 2.84 19.06
CA SER A 242 15.34 4.30 18.91
C SER A 242 14.45 4.71 17.73
N SER A 243 13.62 5.73 17.92
CA SER A 243 12.67 6.19 16.91
C SER A 243 13.35 6.83 15.69
N GLU A 244 14.59 7.31 15.83
CA GLU A 244 15.38 7.91 14.75
C GLU A 244 15.96 6.87 13.78
N GLU A 245 16.09 5.62 14.25
CA GLU A 245 16.73 4.54 13.50
C GLU A 245 15.76 3.80 12.57
N ILE A 246 14.45 4.06 12.69
CA ILE A 246 13.43 3.43 11.87
C ILE A 246 12.55 4.47 11.17
N LYS A 247 12.02 4.10 10.00
CA LYS A 247 11.01 4.92 9.30
C LYS A 247 9.76 4.13 9.03
N GLU A 248 8.63 4.66 9.50
CA GLU A 248 7.31 4.12 9.21
C GLU A 248 6.96 4.25 7.72
N ILE A 249 6.36 3.20 7.17
CA ILE A 249 5.82 3.14 5.82
C ILE A 249 4.40 3.72 5.92
N LYS A 250 4.27 5.02 5.61
CA LYS A 250 3.00 5.77 5.58
C LYS A 250 2.68 6.24 4.17
#